data_AF-A0A2E1EQW9-F1
#
_entry.id   AF-A0A2E1EQW9-F1
#
_cell.length_a   1.000
_cell.length_b   1.000
_cell.length_c   1.000
_cell.angle_alpha   90.00
_cell.angle_beta   90.00
_cell.angle_gamma   90.00
#
_symmetry.space_group_name_H-M   'P 1'
#
loop_
_entity.id
_entity.type
_entity.pdbx_description
1 polymer ?
#
loop_
_entity_poly.entity_id
_entity_poly.type
_entity_poly.pdbx_seq_one_letter_code
_entity_poly.pdbx_strand_id
1 'polypeptide(L)'
;MTKFFQFSGTISGTTYFLRMLFTILLVIPGIILLFSFFGSYMMNEGFIDMNNPEGFDQLAFQEKIEDNPEEFFGNLWSSLSSGWIISLIIAFLPALWFSLASYYKRISALFYKNRNNIFAIFIGYEIIADLTQFGILDSISFLNTPFSIISTLIFLFLIFKNSDTDKDDHEG
;
A
#
# COMPACT_ATOMS: atom_id res chain seq x y z
N MET A 1 11.16 -21.70 9.32
CA MET A 1 11.04 -20.25 9.03
C MET A 1 11.82 -19.81 7.79
N THR A 2 12.88 -20.51 7.36
CA THR A 2 13.63 -20.19 6.14
C THR A 2 12.78 -20.21 4.85
N LYS A 3 11.85 -21.17 4.74
CA LYS A 3 10.96 -21.35 3.57
C LYS A 3 9.99 -20.19 3.28
N PHE A 4 9.58 -19.44 4.30
CA PHE A 4 8.66 -18.32 4.11
C PHE A 4 9.31 -17.18 3.31
N PHE A 5 10.62 -17.01 3.44
CA PHE A 5 11.42 -15.98 2.76
C PHE A 5 12.19 -16.52 1.55
N GLN A 6 11.95 -17.78 1.13
CA GLN A 6 12.57 -18.27 -0.11
C GLN A 6 11.90 -17.65 -1.33
N PHE A 7 12.75 -17.12 -2.22
CA PHE A 7 12.36 -16.40 -3.43
C PHE A 7 12.46 -17.26 -4.70
N SER A 8 12.90 -18.52 -4.62
CA SER A 8 12.81 -19.54 -5.69
C SER A 8 11.41 -20.16 -5.75
N GLY A 9 11.02 -20.73 -6.90
CA GLY A 9 9.77 -21.50 -7.04
C GLY A 9 8.46 -20.70 -7.00
N THR A 10 7.33 -21.44 -6.96
CA THR A 10 5.96 -20.91 -6.87
C THR A 10 5.41 -21.05 -5.46
N ILE A 11 4.25 -20.45 -5.15
CA ILE A 11 3.64 -20.53 -3.81
C ILE A 11 2.19 -21.03 -3.85
N SER A 12 1.82 -21.78 -2.80
CA SER A 12 0.44 -22.17 -2.54
C SER A 12 -0.42 -20.98 -2.11
N GLY A 13 -1.75 -21.15 -2.17
CA GLY A 13 -2.70 -20.13 -1.74
C GLY A 13 -2.60 -19.77 -0.26
N THR A 14 -2.34 -20.74 0.61
CA THR A 14 -2.12 -20.51 2.05
C THR A 14 -0.87 -19.69 2.31
N THR A 15 0.25 -20.03 1.65
CA THR A 15 1.49 -19.25 1.77
C THR A 15 1.29 -17.84 1.22
N TYR A 16 0.58 -17.70 0.10
CA TYR A 16 0.21 -16.39 -0.45
C TYR A 16 -0.60 -15.56 0.56
N PHE A 17 -1.64 -16.11 1.18
CA PHE A 17 -2.43 -15.41 2.19
C PHE A 17 -1.56 -14.93 3.38
N LEU A 18 -0.71 -15.81 3.91
CA LEU A 18 0.20 -15.48 5.00
C LEU A 18 1.20 -14.39 4.61
N ARG A 19 1.69 -14.38 3.36
CA ARG A 19 2.56 -13.33 2.83
C ARG A 19 1.83 -11.99 2.73
N MET A 20 0.56 -11.99 2.31
CA MET A 20 -0.23 -10.75 2.28
C MET A 20 -0.49 -10.16 3.68
N LEU A 21 -0.72 -11.02 4.69
CA LEU A 21 -0.77 -10.57 6.09
C LEU A 21 0.58 -10.00 6.55
N PHE A 22 1.69 -10.62 6.15
CA PHE A 22 3.02 -10.13 6.47
C PHE A 22 3.33 -8.78 5.80
N THR A 23 2.81 -8.52 4.60
CA THR A 23 2.92 -7.20 3.95
C THR A 23 2.37 -6.09 4.84
N ILE A 24 1.26 -6.32 5.57
CA ILE A 24 0.69 -5.32 6.49
C ILE A 24 1.73 -4.90 7.54
N LEU A 25 2.53 -5.85 8.03
CA LEU A 25 3.61 -5.56 8.97
C LEU A 25 4.76 -4.78 8.32
N LEU A 26 5.07 -5.08 7.06
CA LEU A 26 6.10 -4.36 6.30
C LEU A 26 5.74 -2.91 6.00
N VAL A 27 4.45 -2.56 6.05
CA VAL A 27 3.95 -1.19 5.85
C VAL A 27 4.10 -0.32 7.11
N ILE A 28 4.26 -0.92 8.29
CA ILE A 28 4.33 -0.21 9.58
C ILE A 28 5.39 0.91 9.60
N PRO A 29 6.64 0.71 9.13
CA PRO A 29 7.64 1.79 9.10
C PRO A 29 7.18 2.99 8.27
N GLY A 30 6.52 2.76 7.14
CA GLY A 30 5.98 3.83 6.30
C GLY A 30 4.86 4.61 7.00
N ILE A 31 3.96 3.90 7.70
CA ILE A 31 2.90 4.52 8.52
C ILE A 31 3.51 5.37 9.63
N ILE A 32 4.51 4.86 10.35
CA ILE A 32 5.20 5.62 11.42
C ILE A 32 5.82 6.90 10.85
N LEU A 33 6.46 6.82 9.69
CA LEU A 33 7.04 8.00 9.04
C LEU A 33 5.98 9.02 8.60
N LEU A 34 4.82 8.57 8.10
CA LEU A 34 3.71 9.47 7.76
C LEU A 34 3.24 10.24 9.00
N PHE A 35 2.98 9.55 10.12
CA PHE A 35 2.60 10.21 11.37
C PHE A 35 3.70 11.14 11.89
N SER A 36 4.97 10.74 11.74
CA SER A 36 6.11 11.56 12.14
C SER A 36 6.22 12.84 11.30
N PHE A 37 5.95 12.75 9.99
CA PHE A 37 5.89 13.89 9.10
C PHE A 37 4.79 14.86 9.53
N PHE A 38 3.56 14.38 9.73
CA PHE A 38 2.45 15.21 10.18
C PHE A 38 2.74 15.84 11.55
N GLY A 39 3.27 15.08 12.52
CA GLY A 39 3.66 15.62 13.81
C GLY A 39 4.73 16.72 13.69
N SER A 40 5.74 16.51 12.85
CA SER A 40 6.77 17.52 12.58
C SER A 40 6.20 18.77 11.93
N TYR A 41 5.29 18.64 10.97
CA TYR A 41 4.61 19.78 10.34
C TYR A 41 3.82 20.58 11.38
N MET A 42 3.01 19.88 12.19
CA MET A 42 2.17 20.49 13.22
C MET A 42 3.00 21.26 14.27
N MET A 43 4.16 20.74 14.65
CA MET A 43 5.07 21.45 15.57
C MET A 43 5.75 22.65 14.91
N ASN A 44 6.17 22.54 13.65
CA ASN A 44 6.85 23.62 12.94
C ASN A 44 5.92 24.81 12.66
N GLU A 45 4.65 24.54 12.36
CA GLU A 45 3.61 25.57 12.19
C GLU A 45 3.07 26.11 13.53
N GLY A 46 3.61 25.64 14.66
CA GLY A 46 3.23 26.10 15.99
C GLY A 46 1.86 25.63 16.47
N PHE A 47 1.25 24.63 15.82
CA PHE A 47 0.00 24.02 16.28
C PHE A 47 0.20 23.20 17.55
N ILE A 48 1.35 22.53 17.67
CA ILE A 48 1.70 21.74 18.86
C ILE A 48 2.93 22.37 19.51
N ASP A 49 2.74 22.89 20.73
CA ASP A 49 3.85 23.28 21.60
C ASP A 49 4.27 22.09 22.46
N MET A 50 5.48 21.58 22.24
CA MET A 50 6.02 20.46 23.04
C MET A 50 6.19 20.82 24.52
N ASN A 51 6.30 22.10 24.85
CA ASN A 51 6.44 22.57 26.23
C ASN A 51 5.09 22.69 26.94
N ASN A 52 3.98 22.64 26.20
CA ASN A 52 2.62 22.63 26.73
C ASN A 52 1.71 21.68 25.91
N PRO A 53 1.82 20.35 26.09
CA PRO A 53 1.13 19.37 25.26
C PRO A 53 -0.40 19.43 25.36
N GLU A 54 -0.92 19.92 26.49
CA GLU A 54 -2.36 20.12 26.72
C GLU A 54 -2.90 21.38 26.02
N GLY A 55 -2.02 22.21 25.47
CA GLY A 55 -2.36 23.44 24.76
C GLY A 55 -2.76 23.25 23.29
N PHE A 56 -2.89 22.01 22.80
CA PHE A 56 -3.39 21.78 21.45
C PHE A 56 -4.87 22.19 21.33
N ASP A 57 -5.12 23.33 20.70
CA ASP A 57 -6.46 23.81 20.42
C ASP A 57 -7.00 23.17 19.13
N GLN A 58 -7.74 22.08 19.30
CA GLN A 58 -8.35 21.34 18.20
C GLN A 58 -9.36 22.20 17.41
N LEU A 59 -10.08 23.10 18.08
CA LEU A 59 -11.08 23.95 17.43
C LEU A 59 -10.39 24.98 16.53
N ALA A 60 -9.36 25.66 17.05
CA ALA A 60 -8.58 26.61 16.26
C ALA A 60 -7.86 25.95 15.07
N PHE A 61 -7.39 24.70 15.23
CA PHE A 61 -6.82 23.93 14.12
C PHE A 61 -7.85 23.63 13.04
N GLN A 62 -9.06 23.23 13.43
CA GLN A 62 -10.15 22.97 12.49
C GLN A 62 -10.59 24.24 11.77
N GLU A 63 -10.75 25.36 12.48
CA GLU A 63 -11.09 26.67 11.88
C GLU A 63 -10.07 27.07 10.81
N LYS A 64 -8.77 26.90 11.04
CA LYS A 64 -7.76 27.20 10.01
C LYS A 64 -7.91 26.36 8.73
N ILE A 65 -8.34 25.11 8.85
CA ILE A 65 -8.57 24.25 7.68
C ILE A 65 -9.86 24.67 6.96
N GLU A 66 -10.90 25.03 7.69
CA GLU A 66 -12.19 25.43 7.12
C GLU A 66 -12.14 26.82 6.46
N ASP A 67 -11.44 27.77 7.09
CA ASP A 67 -11.35 29.15 6.60
C ASP A 67 -10.44 29.28 5.37
N ASN A 68 -9.34 28.52 5.29
CA ASN A 68 -8.45 28.55 4.13
C ASN A 68 -7.81 27.18 3.82
N PRO A 69 -8.58 26.23 3.28
CA PRO A 69 -8.10 24.87 3.02
C PRO A 69 -6.96 24.84 2.01
N GLU A 70 -7.01 25.68 0.98
CA GLU A 70 -5.98 25.71 -0.07
C GLU A 70 -4.62 26.13 0.50
N GLU A 71 -4.59 27.16 1.35
CA GLU A 71 -3.36 27.60 2.01
C GLU A 71 -2.82 26.52 2.94
N PHE A 72 -3.69 25.91 3.75
CA PHE A 72 -3.30 24.82 4.65
C PHE A 72 -2.65 23.66 3.89
N PHE A 73 -3.29 23.16 2.84
CA PHE A 73 -2.75 22.05 2.05
C PHE A 73 -1.53 22.46 1.22
N GLY A 74 -1.45 23.72 0.77
CA GLY A 74 -0.26 24.26 0.12
C GLY A 74 0.95 24.28 1.05
N ASN A 75 0.76 24.72 2.30
CA ASN A 75 1.81 24.73 3.33
C ASN A 75 2.22 23.30 3.70
N LEU A 76 1.26 22.40 3.92
CA LEU A 76 1.54 20.99 4.15
C LEU A 76 2.35 20.37 3.00
N TRP A 77 1.94 20.61 1.75
CA TRP A 77 2.64 20.07 0.58
C TRP A 77 4.06 20.64 0.45
N SER A 78 4.23 21.95 0.65
CA SER A 78 5.54 22.59 0.60
C SER A 78 6.49 22.15 1.73
N SER A 79 5.94 21.69 2.87
CA SER A 79 6.71 21.10 3.97
C SER A 79 7.27 19.71 3.64
N LEU A 80 6.75 19.04 2.61
CA LEU A 80 7.20 17.73 2.15
C LEU A 80 8.55 17.82 1.42
N SER A 81 9.62 17.94 2.20
CA SER A 81 10.99 18.02 1.67
C SER A 81 11.40 16.77 0.89
N SER A 82 12.44 16.88 0.06
CA SER A 82 13.03 15.72 -0.62
C SER A 82 13.48 14.63 0.36
N GLY A 83 13.93 14.99 1.57
CA GLY A 83 14.29 14.04 2.60
C GLY A 83 13.10 13.21 3.10
N TRP A 84 11.94 13.85 3.29
CA TRP A 84 10.69 13.17 3.64
C TRP A 84 10.23 12.23 2.53
N ILE A 85 10.24 12.70 1.28
CA ILE A 85 9.87 11.89 0.11
C ILE A 85 10.75 10.65 -0.01
N ILE A 86 12.07 10.81 0.06
CA ILE A 86 13.02 9.67 -0.04
C ILE A 86 12.81 8.70 1.12
N SER A 87 12.61 9.19 2.33
CA SER A 87 12.39 8.35 3.51
C SER A 87 11.11 7.53 3.41
N LEU A 88 10.02 8.16 2.95
CA LEU A 88 8.75 7.47 2.69
C LEU A 88 8.93 6.40 1.60
N ILE A 89 9.57 6.72 0.47
CA ILE A 89 9.84 5.75 -0.59
C ILE A 89 10.60 4.54 -0.05
N ILE A 90 11.70 4.76 0.68
CA ILE A 90 12.52 3.67 1.24
C ILE A 90 11.71 2.83 2.22
N ALA A 91 10.83 3.44 3.03
CA ALA A 91 10.04 2.72 4.02
C ALA A 91 8.94 1.85 3.39
N PHE A 92 8.31 2.29 2.29
CA PHE A 92 7.29 1.49 1.60
C PHE A 92 7.88 0.50 0.58
N LEU A 93 9.12 0.70 0.12
CA LEU A 93 9.75 -0.13 -0.90
C LEU A 93 9.77 -1.63 -0.56
N PRO A 94 10.09 -2.08 0.67
CA PRO A 94 10.03 -3.49 1.04
C PRO A 94 8.63 -4.09 0.91
N ALA A 95 7.59 -3.36 1.33
CA ALA A 95 6.21 -3.81 1.24
C ALA A 95 5.75 -3.93 -0.22
N LEU A 96 6.08 -2.94 -1.05
CA LEU A 96 5.79 -2.96 -2.49
C LEU A 96 6.47 -4.15 -3.18
N TRP A 97 7.78 -4.29 -2.98
CA TRP A 97 8.54 -5.38 -3.58
C TRP A 97 8.04 -6.76 -3.14
N PHE A 98 7.80 -6.94 -1.84
CA PHE A 98 7.35 -8.22 -1.29
C PHE A 98 5.96 -8.61 -1.79
N SER A 99 5.07 -7.63 -1.95
CA SER A 99 3.72 -7.84 -2.51
C SER A 99 3.81 -8.25 -3.98
N LEU A 100 4.57 -7.51 -4.80
CA LEU A 100 4.79 -7.84 -6.21
C LEU A 100 5.39 -9.23 -6.40
N ALA A 101 6.40 -9.58 -5.60
CA ALA A 101 7.01 -10.91 -5.63
C ALA A 101 6.00 -12.01 -5.25
N SER A 102 5.14 -11.75 -4.26
CA SER A 102 4.11 -12.71 -3.82
C SER A 102 3.03 -12.90 -4.89
N TYR A 103 2.56 -11.83 -5.52
CA TYR A 103 1.64 -11.90 -6.66
C TYR A 103 2.25 -12.67 -7.83
N TYR A 104 3.48 -12.34 -8.24
CA TYR A 104 4.15 -12.99 -9.36
C TYR A 104 4.31 -14.50 -9.11
N LYS A 105 4.76 -14.89 -7.92
CA LYS A 105 4.92 -16.30 -7.55
C LYS A 105 3.60 -17.05 -7.55
N ARG A 106 2.52 -16.41 -7.08
CA ARG A 106 1.22 -17.05 -7.02
C ARG A 106 0.60 -17.22 -8.40
N ILE A 107 0.64 -16.18 -9.23
CA ILE A 107 0.20 -16.23 -10.62
C ILE A 107 1.01 -17.26 -11.41
N SER A 108 2.31 -17.39 -11.15
CA SER A 108 3.17 -18.40 -11.77
C SER A 108 2.74 -19.84 -11.44
N ALA A 109 2.23 -20.07 -10.22
CA ALA A 109 1.70 -21.37 -9.81
C ALA A 109 0.39 -21.73 -10.55
N LEU A 110 -0.46 -20.73 -10.79
CA LEU A 110 -1.78 -20.93 -11.41
C LEU A 110 -1.75 -20.91 -12.94
N PHE A 111 -0.83 -20.13 -13.53
CA PHE A 111 -0.83 -19.83 -14.94
C PHE A 111 0.58 -19.87 -15.55
N TYR A 112 1.37 -20.91 -15.23
CA TYR A 112 2.79 -21.01 -15.56
C TYR A 112 3.16 -20.57 -16.98
N LYS A 113 2.39 -21.03 -17.99
CA LYS A 113 2.62 -20.72 -19.42
C LYS A 113 2.43 -19.24 -19.77
N ASN A 114 1.46 -18.57 -19.15
CA ASN A 114 1.05 -17.18 -19.46
C ASN A 114 1.36 -16.19 -18.31
N ARG A 115 2.18 -16.59 -17.34
CA ARG A 115 2.37 -15.89 -16.06
C ARG A 115 2.73 -14.42 -16.21
N ASN A 116 3.60 -14.07 -17.17
CA ASN A 116 4.06 -12.69 -17.34
C ASN A 116 2.93 -11.79 -17.84
N ASN A 117 2.13 -12.27 -18.80
CA ASN A 117 1.00 -11.50 -19.35
C ASN A 117 -0.08 -11.31 -18.29
N ILE A 118 -0.42 -12.37 -17.55
CA ILE A 118 -1.43 -12.30 -16.49
C ILE A 118 -0.97 -11.42 -15.34
N PHE A 119 0.30 -11.51 -14.94
CA PHE A 119 0.87 -10.62 -13.93
C PHE A 119 0.83 -9.15 -14.39
N ALA A 120 1.23 -8.85 -15.63
CA ALA A 120 1.17 -7.49 -16.17
C ALA A 120 -0.26 -6.93 -16.20
N ILE A 121 -1.24 -7.74 -16.63
CA ILE A 121 -2.66 -7.36 -16.62
C ILE A 121 -3.13 -7.11 -15.19
N PHE A 122 -2.80 -8.00 -14.25
CA PHE A 122 -3.19 -7.88 -12.85
C PHE A 122 -2.61 -6.60 -12.22
N ILE A 123 -1.31 -6.33 -12.39
CA ILE A 123 -0.69 -5.11 -11.87
C ILE A 123 -1.26 -3.85 -12.55
N GLY A 124 -1.48 -3.88 -13.86
CA GLY A 124 -2.11 -2.76 -14.57
C GLY A 124 -3.53 -2.48 -14.06
N TYR A 125 -4.30 -3.54 -13.79
CA TYR A 125 -5.62 -3.45 -13.20
C TYR A 125 -5.58 -2.85 -11.77
N GLU A 126 -4.73 -3.37 -10.89
CA GLU A 126 -4.61 -2.86 -9.50
C GLU A 126 -4.18 -1.39 -9.49
N ILE A 127 -3.23 -0.98 -10.34
CA ILE A 127 -2.83 0.43 -10.44
C ILE A 127 -4.01 1.32 -10.87
N ILE A 128 -4.77 0.91 -11.89
CA ILE A 128 -5.93 1.70 -12.34
C ILE A 128 -6.98 1.78 -11.24
N ALA A 129 -7.26 0.67 -10.54
CA ALA A 129 -8.19 0.62 -9.43
C ALA A 129 -7.77 1.56 -8.30
N ASP A 130 -6.51 1.49 -7.86
CA ASP A 130 -5.95 2.35 -6.80
C ASP A 130 -5.99 3.83 -7.19
N LEU A 131 -5.54 4.18 -8.40
CA LEU A 131 -5.57 5.57 -8.87
C LEU A 131 -7.01 6.12 -8.96
N THR A 132 -7.99 5.27 -9.28
CA THR A 132 -9.40 5.66 -9.26
C THR A 132 -9.91 5.86 -7.84
N GLN A 133 -9.52 4.98 -6.91
CA GLN A 133 -9.89 5.07 -5.49
C GLN A 133 -9.28 6.32 -4.82
N PHE A 134 -8.07 6.70 -5.19
CA PHE A 134 -7.40 7.91 -4.69
C PHE A 134 -7.91 9.22 -5.32
N GLY A 135 -8.91 9.17 -6.20
CA GLY A 135 -9.44 10.38 -6.86
C GLY A 135 -8.48 11.00 -7.88
N ILE A 136 -7.52 10.23 -8.40
CA ILE A 136 -6.62 10.69 -9.46
C ILE A 136 -7.30 10.51 -10.82
N LEU A 137 -8.13 9.46 -10.97
CA LEU A 137 -8.87 9.15 -12.20
C LEU A 137 -10.36 9.44 -12.06
N ASP A 138 -10.70 10.71 -11.83
CA ASP A 138 -12.08 11.13 -11.55
C ASP A 138 -13.10 10.74 -12.61
N SER A 139 -12.71 10.74 -13.89
CA SER A 139 -13.59 10.38 -15.02
C SER A 139 -14.15 8.96 -14.95
N ILE A 140 -13.50 8.07 -14.19
CA ILE A 140 -13.93 6.68 -13.98
C ILE A 140 -14.23 6.36 -12.52
N SER A 141 -14.38 7.37 -11.66
CA SER A 141 -14.68 7.23 -10.22
C SER A 141 -15.93 6.39 -9.91
N PHE A 142 -16.92 6.36 -10.81
CA PHE A 142 -18.09 5.49 -10.71
C PHE A 142 -17.75 3.98 -10.72
N LEU A 143 -16.53 3.62 -11.13
CA LEU A 143 -16.01 2.26 -11.11
C LEU A 143 -15.33 1.86 -9.79
N ASN A 144 -15.24 2.75 -8.80
CA ASN A 144 -14.60 2.43 -7.51
C ASN A 144 -15.19 1.19 -6.84
N THR A 145 -16.52 1.13 -6.72
CA THR A 145 -17.21 -0.04 -6.14
C THR A 145 -16.98 -1.33 -6.93
N PRO A 146 -17.23 -1.38 -8.26
CA PRO A 146 -16.97 -2.61 -9.01
C PRO A 146 -15.48 -3.00 -9.02
N PHE A 147 -14.53 -2.06 -9.04
CA PHE A 147 -13.11 -2.37 -8.88
C PHE A 147 -12.83 -3.02 -7.53
N SER A 148 -13.32 -2.46 -6.42
CA SER A 148 -13.14 -3.07 -5.09
C SER A 148 -13.68 -4.51 -5.02
N ILE A 149 -14.84 -4.76 -5.63
CA ILE A 149 -15.43 -6.10 -5.72
C ILE A 149 -14.53 -7.04 -6.55
N ILE A 150 -14.06 -6.59 -7.71
CA ILE A 150 -13.22 -7.41 -8.59
C ILE A 150 -11.87 -7.71 -7.92
N SER A 151 -11.20 -6.74 -7.30
CA SER A 151 -9.96 -6.95 -6.53
C SER A 151 -10.17 -7.99 -5.42
N THR A 152 -11.30 -7.90 -4.71
CA THR A 152 -11.66 -8.89 -3.69
C THR A 152 -11.85 -10.29 -4.28
N LEU A 153 -12.54 -10.41 -5.41
CA LEU A 153 -12.73 -11.69 -6.10
C LEU A 153 -11.41 -12.29 -6.60
N ILE A 154 -10.52 -11.47 -7.17
CA ILE A 154 -9.19 -11.91 -7.60
C ILE A 154 -8.38 -12.38 -6.39
N PHE A 155 -8.40 -11.63 -5.29
CA PHE A 155 -7.72 -12.00 -4.06
C PHE A 155 -8.19 -13.37 -3.54
N LEU A 156 -9.50 -13.57 -3.43
CA LEU A 156 -10.08 -14.86 -3.00
C LEU A 156 -9.75 -15.99 -3.97
N PHE A 157 -9.77 -15.72 -5.29
CA PHE A 157 -9.38 -16.68 -6.31
C PHE A 157 -7.91 -17.11 -6.14
N LEU A 158 -7.00 -16.16 -5.94
CA LEU A 158 -5.58 -16.44 -5.71
C LEU A 158 -5.37 -17.26 -4.43
N ILE A 159 -6.19 -17.06 -3.39
CA ILE A 159 -6.11 -17.86 -2.16
C ILE A 159 -6.63 -19.29 -2.37
N PHE A 160 -7.84 -19.45 -2.91
CA PHE A 160 -8.54 -20.73 -2.84
C PHE A 160 -8.34 -21.64 -4.06
N LYS A 161 -7.92 -21.10 -5.21
CA LYS A 161 -7.73 -21.92 -6.41
C LYS A 161 -6.54 -22.86 -6.22
N ASN A 162 -6.73 -24.17 -6.35
CA ASN A 162 -5.59 -25.09 -6.39
C ASN A 162 -4.80 -24.92 -7.70
N SER A 163 -3.48 -24.96 -7.59
CA SER A 163 -2.54 -25.01 -8.73
C SER A 163 -2.31 -26.44 -9.18
N ASP A 164 -2.07 -26.62 -10.47
CA ASP A 164 -1.81 -27.93 -11.09
C ASP A 164 -0.33 -28.35 -10.99
N THR A 165 0.53 -27.48 -10.47
CA THR A 165 1.92 -27.81 -10.11
C THR A 165 1.94 -28.80 -8.94
N ASP A 166 2.77 -29.84 -9.04
CA ASP A 166 2.93 -30.85 -7.99
C ASP A 166 3.27 -30.21 -6.64
N LYS A 167 2.81 -30.82 -5.54
CA LYS A 167 3.09 -30.32 -4.18
C LYS A 167 4.58 -30.19 -3.88
N ASP A 168 5.41 -30.98 -4.57
CA ASP A 168 6.86 -30.97 -4.46
C ASP A 168 7.52 -29.90 -5.36
N ASP A 169 6.84 -29.47 -6.43
CA ASP A 169 7.26 -28.36 -7.33
C ASP A 169 6.83 -26.98 -6.80
N HIS A 170 5.97 -26.96 -5.77
CA HIS A 170 5.87 -25.83 -4.85
C HIS A 170 7.13 -25.80 -3.98
N GLU A 171 8.28 -25.56 -4.61
CA GLU A 171 9.54 -25.41 -3.90
C GLU A 171 9.42 -24.24 -2.92
N GLY A 172 9.22 -24.62 -1.66
CA GLY A 172 9.21 -23.77 -0.48
C GLY A 172 10.59 -23.62 0.11
#